data_AF-A0A6P4ZKJ9-F1
#
_entry.id   AF-A0A6P4ZKJ9-F1
#
_cell.length_a   1.000
_cell.length_b   1.000
_cell.length_c   1.000
_cell.angle_alpha   90.00
_cell.angle_beta   90.00
_cell.angle_gamma   90.00
#
_symmetry.space_group_name_H-M   'P 1'
#
loop_
_entity.id
_entity.type
_entity.pdbx_description
1 polymer ?
#
loop_
_entity_poly.entity_id
_entity_poly.type
_entity_poly.pdbx_seq_one_letter_code
_entity_poly.pdbx_strand_id
1 'polypeptide(L)'
;MGNNCSKDAVKIREVRPLVVTTSRFQCLPPVPKFPVRIRKSTFWIPEVVEDVLREISSDEAVNHEYIPVPGLPEFTSAATRMVFGDNCSAVRDNKIGCFQTIGETGAVRLGADFLHRQLRMNTVMLPRTSAVVNADTLSDALITTGALQKLVDTIEVRKLFPLVLAGGLGLVSGSVERDAGVIRSLAAGGVEMFVAVSLSRQFGLG
;
A
#
# COMPACT_ATOMS: atom_id res chain seq x y z
N MET A 1 -38.75 9.36 -20.27
CA MET A 1 -37.38 8.96 -20.66
C MET A 1 -36.80 8.19 -19.48
N GLY A 2 -36.68 6.87 -19.61
CA GLY A 2 -36.38 5.96 -18.50
C GLY A 2 -34.90 6.02 -18.09
N ASN A 3 -34.67 6.16 -16.80
CA ASN A 3 -33.35 6.08 -16.16
C ASN A 3 -32.78 4.67 -16.33
N ASN A 4 -31.81 4.51 -17.22
CA ASN A 4 -31.13 3.24 -17.49
C ASN A 4 -29.78 3.12 -16.75
N CYS A 5 -29.69 3.63 -15.52
CA CYS A 5 -28.43 3.66 -14.75
C CYS A 5 -28.30 2.50 -13.76
N SER A 6 -28.45 1.25 -14.22
CA SER A 6 -28.42 0.08 -13.32
C SER A 6 -27.64 -1.14 -13.84
N LYS A 7 -26.89 -1.05 -14.95
CA LYS A 7 -26.26 -2.25 -15.54
C LYS A 7 -24.77 -2.46 -15.24
N ASP A 8 -24.08 -1.49 -14.65
CA ASP A 8 -22.63 -1.55 -14.37
C ASP A 8 -22.28 -1.63 -12.87
N ALA A 9 -23.01 -2.47 -12.12
CA ALA A 9 -22.73 -2.63 -10.69
C ALA A 9 -21.47 -3.48 -10.44
N VAL A 10 -20.51 -2.93 -9.69
CA VAL A 10 -19.36 -3.69 -9.17
C VAL A 10 -19.86 -4.69 -8.11
N LYS A 11 -19.55 -5.97 -8.31
CA LYS A 11 -19.90 -7.06 -7.39
C LYS A 11 -18.82 -7.19 -6.32
N ILE A 12 -19.17 -6.93 -5.07
CA ILE A 12 -18.27 -7.19 -3.93
C ILE A 12 -18.54 -8.62 -3.44
N ARG A 13 -17.49 -9.42 -3.33
CA ARG A 13 -17.55 -10.76 -2.74
C ARG A 13 -16.56 -10.86 -1.60
N GLU A 14 -17.07 -11.17 -0.42
CA GLU A 14 -16.20 -11.62 0.67
C GLU A 14 -15.69 -13.02 0.37
N VAL A 15 -14.39 -13.22 0.53
CA VAL A 15 -13.77 -14.54 0.41
C VAL A 15 -13.17 -14.94 1.74
N ARG A 16 -13.29 -16.23 2.09
CA ARG A 16 -12.50 -16.78 3.20
C ARG A 16 -11.02 -16.54 2.86
N PRO A 17 -10.25 -15.89 3.75
CA PRO A 17 -8.87 -15.62 3.44
C PRO A 17 -8.15 -16.97 3.28
N LEU A 18 -7.34 -17.09 2.22
CA LEU A 18 -6.56 -18.30 1.91
C LEU A 18 -5.59 -18.63 3.05
N VAL A 19 -5.14 -17.58 3.73
CA VAL A 19 -4.44 -17.64 4.98
C VAL A 19 -5.46 -17.36 6.06
N VAL A 20 -5.71 -18.34 6.93
CA VAL A 20 -6.34 -18.08 8.21
C VAL A 20 -5.32 -17.21 8.97
N THR A 21 -5.38 -15.89 8.78
CA THR A 21 -4.92 -14.98 9.82
C THR A 21 -5.75 -15.42 11.00
N THR A 22 -5.11 -16.08 11.95
CA THR A 22 -5.77 -16.61 13.13
C THR A 22 -6.75 -15.57 13.62
N SER A 23 -7.96 -16.01 13.93
CA SER A 23 -8.96 -15.29 14.71
C SER A 23 -8.46 -14.96 16.14
N ARG A 24 -7.15 -14.73 16.31
CA ARG A 24 -6.43 -14.35 17.51
C ARG A 24 -5.77 -12.97 17.36
N PHE A 25 -6.44 -12.02 16.70
CA PHE A 25 -6.32 -10.62 17.14
C PHE A 25 -7.07 -10.37 18.46
N GLN A 26 -7.48 -11.44 19.16
CA GLN A 26 -8.03 -11.38 20.51
C GLN A 26 -7.01 -11.70 21.62
N CYS A 27 -5.78 -12.09 21.28
CA CYS A 27 -4.73 -12.33 22.28
C CYS A 27 -3.33 -12.05 21.71
N LEU A 28 -3.05 -10.82 21.29
CA LEU A 28 -1.71 -10.32 21.62
C LEU A 28 -1.66 -10.31 23.16
N PRO A 29 -0.58 -10.77 23.82
CA PRO A 29 -0.41 -10.47 25.24
C PRO A 29 -0.64 -8.96 25.38
N PRO A 30 -1.31 -8.47 26.44
CA PRO A 30 -1.46 -7.04 26.62
C PRO A 30 -0.07 -6.45 26.44
N VAL A 31 0.12 -5.69 25.36
CA VAL A 31 1.30 -4.84 25.22
C VAL A 31 1.39 -4.15 26.58
N PRO A 32 2.51 -4.27 27.31
CA PRO A 32 2.64 -3.60 28.58
C PRO A 32 2.13 -2.20 28.33
N LYS A 33 1.10 -1.80 29.09
CA LYS A 33 0.60 -0.44 29.05
C LYS A 33 1.76 0.39 29.58
N PHE A 34 2.73 0.68 28.71
CA PHE A 34 3.62 1.77 28.92
C PHE A 34 2.68 2.94 29.17
N PRO A 35 2.81 3.63 30.32
CA PRO A 35 2.15 4.90 30.47
C PRO A 35 2.80 5.80 29.42
N VAL A 36 2.33 5.71 28.17
CA VAL A 36 2.46 6.79 27.20
C VAL A 36 1.56 7.86 27.77
N ARG A 37 2.12 8.60 28.72
CA ARG A 37 1.63 9.92 29.06
C ARG A 37 1.78 10.68 27.76
N ILE A 38 0.66 10.85 27.03
CA ILE A 38 0.58 11.79 25.91
C ILE A 38 0.90 13.15 26.53
N ARG A 39 2.19 13.50 26.54
CA ARG A 39 2.66 14.79 27.02
C ARG A 39 2.29 15.77 25.91
N LYS A 40 1.16 16.44 26.13
CA LYS A 40 0.56 17.50 25.31
C LYS A 40 -0.12 17.01 24.03
N SER A 41 -1.24 17.65 23.72
CA SER A 41 -2.11 17.50 22.56
C SER A 41 -1.47 17.97 21.24
N THR A 42 -0.17 17.75 21.09
CA THR A 42 0.61 18.23 19.94
C THR A 42 0.91 17.06 19.03
N PHE A 43 0.62 17.26 17.75
CA PHE A 43 0.98 16.33 16.68
C PHE A 43 2.50 16.10 16.67
N TRP A 44 2.94 14.87 16.46
CA TRP A 44 4.36 14.52 16.42
C TRP A 44 4.85 14.55 14.97
N ILE A 45 5.78 15.46 14.66
CA ILE A 45 6.47 15.56 13.37
C ILE A 45 7.86 14.95 13.55
N PRO A 46 8.30 14.01 12.69
CA PRO A 46 9.66 13.50 12.73
C PRO A 46 10.69 14.63 12.50
N GLU A 47 11.81 14.61 13.21
CA GLU A 47 12.89 15.62 13.07
C GLU A 47 13.35 15.78 11.62
N VAL A 48 13.51 14.66 10.90
CA VAL A 48 13.84 14.66 9.46
C VAL A 48 12.83 15.44 8.62
N VAL A 49 11.54 15.39 8.96
CA VAL A 49 10.51 16.12 8.23
C VAL A 49 10.59 17.61 8.56
N GLU A 50 10.87 17.96 9.82
CA GLU A 50 11.11 19.37 10.19
C GLU A 50 12.31 19.97 9.45
N ASP A 51 13.42 19.22 9.35
CA ASP A 51 14.62 19.67 8.66
C ASP A 51 14.39 19.86 7.17
N VAL A 52 13.73 18.90 6.51
CA VAL A 52 13.36 19.01 5.10
C VAL A 52 12.37 20.17 4.87
N LEU A 53 11.43 20.42 5.79
CA LEU A 53 10.54 21.57 5.70
C LEU A 53 11.29 22.90 5.79
N ARG A 54 12.29 22.99 6.67
CA ARG A 54 13.16 24.17 6.76
C ARG A 54 13.93 24.37 5.47
N GLU A 55 14.52 23.30 4.93
CA GLU A 55 15.25 23.32 3.66
C GLU A 55 14.36 23.81 2.51
N ILE A 56 13.19 23.19 2.32
CA ILE A 56 12.21 23.57 1.28
C ILE A 56 11.75 25.02 1.46
N SER A 57 11.56 25.49 2.70
CA SER A 57 11.15 26.88 2.96
C SER A 57 12.23 27.91 2.67
N SER A 58 13.50 27.48 2.68
CA SER A 58 14.65 28.34 2.38
C SER A 58 15.06 28.33 0.91
N ASP A 59 14.55 27.37 0.13
CA ASP A 59 14.88 27.23 -1.28
C ASP A 59 13.99 28.13 -2.15
N GLU A 60 14.57 29.21 -2.68
CA GLU A 60 13.87 30.14 -3.59
C GLU A 60 13.51 29.51 -4.95
N ALA A 61 14.09 28.35 -5.31
CA ALA A 61 13.75 27.63 -6.53
C ALA A 61 12.43 26.84 -6.40
N VAL A 62 11.98 26.55 -5.18
CA VAL A 62 10.71 25.87 -4.94
C VAL A 62 9.58 26.85 -5.21
N ASN A 63 8.80 26.56 -6.25
CA ASN A 63 7.65 27.38 -6.65
C ASN A 63 6.32 26.63 -6.40
N HIS A 64 5.21 27.33 -6.64
CA HIS A 64 3.86 26.77 -6.54
C HIS A 64 3.28 26.41 -7.92
N GLU A 65 4.15 26.08 -8.88
CA GLU A 65 3.69 25.67 -10.21
C GLU A 65 3.03 24.29 -10.18
N TYR A 66 2.25 24.01 -11.21
CA TYR A 66 1.62 22.72 -11.38
C TYR A 66 2.68 21.64 -11.60
N ILE A 67 2.66 20.63 -10.73
CA ILE A 67 3.44 19.41 -10.94
C ILE A 67 2.93 18.64 -12.17
N PRO A 68 3.78 17.81 -12.81
CA PRO A 68 3.35 16.93 -13.88
C PRO A 68 2.17 16.03 -13.43
N VAL A 69 1.34 15.62 -14.38
CA VAL A 69 0.19 14.72 -14.14
C VAL A 69 0.57 13.44 -13.34
N PRO A 70 1.69 12.75 -13.62
CA PRO A 70 2.08 11.60 -12.80
C PRO A 70 2.63 11.96 -11.41
N GLY A 71 2.85 13.24 -11.13
CA GLY A 71 3.52 13.74 -9.93
C GLY A 71 4.98 14.10 -10.17
N LEU A 72 5.68 14.40 -9.09
CA LEU A 72 7.11 14.71 -9.16
C LEU A 72 7.93 13.46 -9.53
N PRO A 73 8.80 13.50 -10.56
CA PRO A 73 9.63 12.36 -10.97
C PRO A 73 10.51 11.81 -9.84
N GLU A 74 11.07 12.71 -9.02
CA GLU A 74 11.92 12.37 -7.88
C GLU A 74 11.12 11.64 -6.80
N PHE A 75 9.90 12.13 -6.53
CA PHE A 75 8.99 11.53 -5.56
C PHE A 75 8.52 10.14 -6.01
N THR A 76 8.08 10.01 -7.26
CA THR A 76 7.61 8.73 -7.81
C THR A 76 8.72 7.70 -7.90
N SER A 77 9.94 8.12 -8.27
CA SER A 77 11.14 7.27 -8.25
C SER A 77 11.51 6.83 -6.83
N ALA A 78 11.50 7.75 -5.85
CA ALA A 78 11.80 7.43 -4.46
C ALA A 78 10.75 6.47 -3.86
N ALA A 79 9.46 6.72 -4.08
CA ALA A 79 8.39 5.86 -3.62
C ALA A 79 8.47 4.44 -4.23
N THR A 80 8.79 4.35 -5.53
CA THR A 80 8.98 3.07 -6.22
C THR A 80 10.15 2.29 -5.62
N ARG A 81 11.29 2.95 -5.38
CA ARG A 81 12.46 2.34 -4.75
C ARG A 81 12.19 1.89 -3.31
N MET A 82 11.42 2.67 -2.54
CA MET A 82 11.03 2.30 -1.17
C MET A 82 10.25 0.97 -1.15
N VAL A 83 9.27 0.81 -2.03
CA VAL A 83 8.45 -0.41 -2.10
C VAL A 83 9.20 -1.59 -2.69
N PHE A 84 9.73 -1.45 -3.92
CA PHE A 84 10.27 -2.59 -4.65
C PHE A 84 11.76 -2.86 -4.31
N GLY A 85 12.47 -1.86 -3.82
CA GLY A 85 13.92 -1.90 -3.64
C GLY A 85 14.68 -1.79 -4.96
N ASP A 86 15.93 -1.34 -4.90
CA ASP A 86 16.78 -1.17 -6.08
C ASP A 86 17.10 -2.50 -6.80
N ASN A 87 16.98 -3.61 -6.07
CA ASN A 87 17.33 -4.92 -6.58
C ASN A 87 16.19 -5.67 -7.29
N CYS A 88 15.00 -5.09 -7.38
CA CYS A 88 13.87 -5.72 -8.04
C CYS A 88 14.04 -5.73 -9.57
N SER A 89 13.80 -6.88 -10.22
CA SER A 89 13.84 -7.00 -11.68
C SER A 89 12.85 -6.06 -12.37
N ALA A 90 11.66 -5.86 -11.80
CA ALA A 90 10.64 -4.97 -12.36
C ALA A 90 11.09 -3.50 -12.41
N VAL A 91 11.93 -3.06 -11.45
CA VAL A 91 12.53 -1.71 -11.46
C VAL A 91 13.57 -1.61 -12.58
N ARG A 92 14.49 -2.61 -12.69
CA ARG A 92 15.54 -2.62 -13.72
C ARG A 92 14.98 -2.70 -15.14
N ASP A 93 13.89 -3.43 -15.33
CA ASP A 93 13.24 -3.63 -16.63
C ASP A 93 12.29 -2.49 -17.02
N ASN A 94 12.18 -1.41 -16.21
CA ASN A 94 11.23 -0.31 -16.42
C ASN A 94 9.77 -0.76 -16.59
N LYS A 95 9.34 -1.75 -15.79
CA LYS A 95 7.98 -2.32 -15.83
C LYS A 95 7.00 -1.65 -14.84
N ILE A 96 7.46 -0.66 -14.09
CA ILE A 96 6.67 -0.03 -13.02
C ILE A 96 6.26 1.39 -13.43
N GLY A 97 4.95 1.64 -13.44
CA GLY A 97 4.38 2.98 -13.50
C GLY A 97 3.99 3.47 -12.11
N CYS A 98 4.34 4.70 -11.76
CA CYS A 98 4.01 5.30 -10.47
C CYS A 98 3.28 6.64 -10.69
N PHE A 99 2.22 6.86 -9.91
CA PHE A 99 1.43 8.08 -9.94
C PHE A 99 1.29 8.62 -8.51
N GLN A 100 1.56 9.91 -8.33
CA GLN A 100 1.32 10.59 -7.06
C GLN A 100 -0.19 10.83 -6.89
N THR A 101 -0.74 10.39 -5.76
CA THR A 101 -2.15 10.56 -5.42
C THR A 101 -2.33 11.21 -4.06
N ILE A 102 -3.54 11.73 -3.80
CA ILE A 102 -3.89 12.30 -2.49
C ILE A 102 -4.23 11.14 -1.53
N GLY A 103 -3.24 10.78 -0.72
CA GLY A 103 -3.36 9.74 0.29
C GLY A 103 -3.65 8.33 -0.26
N GLU A 104 -3.85 7.40 0.67
CA GLU A 104 -4.09 5.99 0.38
C GLU A 104 -5.44 5.77 -0.34
N THR A 105 -6.48 6.48 0.10
CA THR A 105 -7.82 6.38 -0.49
C THR A 105 -7.83 6.82 -1.95
N GLY A 106 -7.09 7.87 -2.29
CA GLY A 106 -6.93 8.32 -3.67
C GLY A 106 -6.25 7.25 -4.54
N ALA A 107 -5.20 6.61 -4.01
CA ALA A 107 -4.50 5.53 -4.70
C ALA A 107 -5.42 4.31 -4.95
N VAL A 108 -6.15 3.87 -3.93
CA VAL A 108 -7.14 2.76 -4.05
C VAL A 108 -8.18 3.10 -5.10
N ARG A 109 -8.72 4.33 -5.06
CA ARG A 109 -9.76 4.76 -5.98
C ARG A 109 -9.26 4.77 -7.42
N LEU A 110 -8.07 5.33 -7.65
CA LEU A 110 -7.45 5.37 -8.97
C LEU A 110 -7.22 3.95 -9.52
N GLY A 111 -6.64 3.06 -8.71
CA GLY A 111 -6.42 1.67 -9.09
C GLY A 111 -7.73 0.94 -9.40
N ALA A 112 -8.73 1.07 -8.54
CA ALA A 112 -10.05 0.46 -8.75
C ALA A 112 -10.76 0.99 -10.01
N ASP A 113 -10.73 2.31 -10.23
CA ASP A 113 -11.31 2.93 -11.43
C ASP A 113 -10.58 2.47 -12.70
N PHE A 114 -9.25 2.33 -12.66
CA PHE A 114 -8.48 1.79 -13.77
C PHE A 114 -8.87 0.33 -14.07
N LEU A 115 -8.92 -0.54 -13.06
CA LEU A 115 -9.29 -1.95 -13.22
C LEU A 115 -10.71 -2.11 -13.78
N HIS A 116 -11.65 -1.30 -13.31
CA HIS A 116 -13.03 -1.35 -13.76
C HIS A 116 -13.19 -0.83 -15.20
N ARG A 117 -12.56 0.31 -15.53
CA ARG A 117 -12.75 0.96 -16.83
C ARG A 117 -11.91 0.33 -17.94
N GLN A 118 -10.64 0.05 -17.67
CA GLN A 118 -9.67 -0.42 -18.66
C GLN A 118 -9.67 -1.95 -18.77
N LEU A 119 -9.63 -2.65 -17.62
CA LEU A 119 -9.57 -4.11 -17.59
C LEU A 119 -10.94 -4.79 -17.46
N ARG A 120 -12.03 -4.01 -17.40
CA ARG A 120 -13.42 -4.51 -17.26
C ARG A 120 -13.61 -5.45 -16.06
N MET A 121 -12.79 -5.28 -15.02
CA MET A 121 -12.89 -6.08 -13.80
C MET A 121 -14.02 -5.55 -12.94
N ASN A 122 -15.11 -6.32 -12.88
CA ASN A 122 -16.34 -5.90 -12.19
C ASN A 122 -16.56 -6.64 -10.86
N THR A 123 -15.62 -7.51 -10.46
CA THR A 123 -15.73 -8.28 -9.21
C THR A 123 -14.52 -7.98 -8.33
N VAL A 124 -14.78 -7.51 -7.11
CA VAL A 124 -13.75 -7.27 -6.10
C VAL A 124 -13.86 -8.35 -5.04
N MET A 125 -12.75 -9.02 -4.77
CA MET A 125 -12.64 -9.98 -3.68
C MET A 125 -12.00 -9.30 -2.48
N LEU A 126 -12.74 -9.24 -1.37
CA LEU A 126 -12.22 -8.69 -0.11
C LEU A 126 -11.97 -9.83 0.88
N PRO A 127 -10.86 -9.75 1.65
CA PRO A 127 -10.66 -10.65 2.77
C PRO A 127 -11.81 -10.45 3.77
N ARG A 128 -12.27 -11.55 4.36
CA ARG A 128 -13.38 -11.54 5.33
C ARG A 128 -13.09 -10.72 6.60
N THR A 129 -11.82 -10.45 6.91
CA THR A 129 -11.43 -9.57 7.99
C THR A 129 -11.65 -8.12 7.54
N SER A 130 -12.49 -7.38 8.27
CA SER A 130 -12.84 -5.98 7.99
C SER A 130 -11.65 -4.99 8.00
N ALA A 131 -10.47 -5.42 8.40
CA ALA A 131 -9.24 -4.70 8.15
C ALA A 131 -8.83 -4.94 6.69
N VAL A 132 -8.94 -3.89 5.90
CA VAL A 132 -8.20 -3.72 4.66
C VAL A 132 -6.78 -4.27 4.86
N VAL A 133 -6.47 -5.38 4.19
CA VAL A 133 -5.27 -6.14 4.52
C VAL A 133 -4.07 -5.44 3.92
N ASN A 134 -3.33 -4.77 4.79
CA ASN A 134 -2.07 -4.16 4.43
C ASN A 134 -1.01 -5.25 4.22
N ALA A 135 -0.22 -5.16 3.16
CA ALA A 135 0.89 -6.07 2.89
C ALA A 135 1.92 -6.08 4.02
N ASP A 136 2.12 -4.93 4.68
CA ASP A 136 2.99 -4.81 5.85
C ASP A 136 2.52 -5.64 7.03
N THR A 137 1.22 -5.74 7.28
CA THR A 137 0.69 -6.58 8.39
C THR A 137 0.71 -8.08 8.02
N LEU A 138 0.72 -8.40 6.73
CA LEU A 138 0.84 -9.76 6.24
C LEU A 138 2.28 -10.26 6.16
N SER A 139 3.29 -9.38 6.12
CA SER A 139 4.68 -9.79 5.91
C SER A 139 5.14 -10.79 6.95
N ASP A 140 5.01 -10.44 8.24
CA ASP A 140 5.42 -11.32 9.33
C ASP A 140 4.60 -12.62 9.37
N ALA A 141 3.30 -12.56 9.12
CA ALA A 141 2.42 -13.73 9.15
C ALA A 141 2.66 -14.67 7.95
N LEU A 142 2.85 -14.14 6.74
CA LEU A 142 3.05 -14.92 5.52
C LEU A 142 4.45 -15.52 5.43
N ILE A 143 5.47 -14.77 5.86
CA ILE A 143 6.86 -15.23 5.91
C ILE A 143 6.98 -16.37 6.93
N THR A 144 6.38 -16.22 8.12
CA THR A 144 6.45 -17.23 9.19
C THR A 144 5.70 -18.52 8.85
N THR A 145 4.60 -18.43 8.09
CA THR A 145 3.75 -19.60 7.78
C THR A 145 4.11 -20.30 6.47
N GLY A 146 5.03 -19.76 5.66
CA GLY A 146 5.35 -20.29 4.33
C GLY A 146 4.17 -20.19 3.33
N ALA A 147 3.10 -19.47 3.70
CA ALA A 147 1.87 -19.40 2.91
C ALA A 147 1.97 -18.47 1.69
N LEU A 148 3.07 -17.74 1.55
CA LEU A 148 3.30 -16.80 0.46
C LEU A 148 3.34 -17.49 -0.91
N GLN A 149 4.00 -18.65 -1.01
CA GLN A 149 4.05 -19.39 -2.27
C GLN A 149 2.65 -19.83 -2.69
N LYS A 150 1.87 -20.38 -1.76
CA LYS A 150 0.48 -20.80 -2.02
C LYS A 150 -0.41 -19.63 -2.46
N LEU A 151 -0.14 -18.42 -1.96
CA LEU A 151 -0.83 -17.21 -2.38
C LEU A 151 -0.48 -16.85 -3.83
N VAL A 152 0.80 -16.86 -4.19
CA VAL A 152 1.28 -16.65 -5.57
C VAL A 152 0.62 -17.66 -6.51
N ASP A 153 0.69 -18.95 -6.18
CA ASP A 153 0.09 -20.02 -6.99
C ASP A 153 -1.42 -19.82 -7.16
N THR A 154 -2.12 -19.38 -6.10
CA THR A 154 -3.57 -19.13 -6.16
C THR A 154 -3.91 -17.93 -7.03
N ILE A 155 -3.12 -16.86 -6.95
CA ILE A 155 -3.29 -15.65 -7.78
C ILE A 155 -3.11 -16.02 -9.25
N GLU A 156 -2.08 -16.80 -9.56
CA GLU A 156 -1.76 -17.24 -10.92
C GLU A 156 -2.85 -18.17 -11.48
N VAL A 157 -3.19 -19.25 -10.75
CA VAL A 157 -4.21 -20.23 -11.17
C VAL A 157 -5.57 -19.58 -11.39
N ARG A 158 -5.92 -18.58 -10.57
CA ARG A 158 -7.20 -17.88 -10.65
C ARG A 158 -7.15 -16.61 -11.51
N LYS A 159 -5.99 -16.28 -12.09
CA LYS A 159 -5.75 -15.05 -12.87
C LYS A 159 -6.28 -13.80 -12.16
N LEU A 160 -5.94 -13.67 -10.87
CA LEU A 160 -6.35 -12.54 -10.06
C LEU A 160 -5.39 -11.36 -10.28
N PHE A 161 -5.94 -10.16 -10.22
CA PHE A 161 -5.16 -8.92 -10.24
C PHE A 161 -5.15 -8.31 -8.83
N PRO A 162 -4.07 -8.43 -8.05
CA PRO A 162 -4.04 -7.92 -6.69
C PRO A 162 -4.01 -6.39 -6.66
N LEU A 163 -4.81 -5.81 -5.76
CA LEU A 163 -4.67 -4.42 -5.32
C LEU A 163 -4.17 -4.47 -3.87
N VAL A 164 -2.91 -4.12 -3.68
CA VAL A 164 -2.15 -4.28 -2.45
C VAL A 164 -2.02 -2.94 -1.76
N LEU A 165 -2.21 -2.93 -0.44
CA LEU A 165 -2.10 -1.71 0.37
C LEU A 165 -0.84 -1.76 1.20
N ALA A 166 -0.03 -0.72 1.08
CA ALA A 166 1.29 -0.60 1.68
C ALA A 166 1.33 0.68 2.50
N GLY A 167 0.70 0.62 3.67
CA GLY A 167 0.47 1.80 4.49
C GLY A 167 1.19 1.78 5.83
N GLY A 168 1.83 0.67 6.19
CA GLY A 168 2.58 0.49 7.43
C GLY A 168 4.05 0.14 7.20
N LEU A 169 4.61 0.42 6.01
CA LEU A 169 6.00 0.11 5.69
C LEU A 169 6.96 0.74 6.71
N GLY A 170 7.80 -0.09 7.34
CA GLY A 170 8.75 0.30 8.38
C GLY A 170 8.15 0.42 9.78
N LEU A 171 6.82 0.35 9.94
CA LEU A 171 6.14 0.48 11.23
C LEU A 171 5.75 -0.87 11.84
N VAL A 172 5.65 -1.92 11.03
CA VAL A 172 5.28 -3.25 11.53
C VAL A 172 6.51 -3.94 12.10
N SER A 173 7.57 -4.10 11.29
CA SER A 173 8.79 -4.77 11.75
C SER A 173 9.93 -3.84 12.15
N GLY A 174 9.79 -2.52 11.93
CA GLY A 174 10.90 -1.58 12.04
C GLY A 174 11.85 -1.55 10.84
N SER A 175 11.55 -2.27 9.74
CA SER A 175 12.34 -2.27 8.50
C SER A 175 11.41 -2.24 7.30
N VAL A 176 11.63 -1.24 6.43
CA VAL A 176 10.88 -1.09 5.18
C VAL A 176 11.10 -2.31 4.27
N GLU A 177 12.31 -2.86 4.25
CA GLU A 177 12.67 -4.02 3.44
C GLU A 177 11.89 -5.26 3.83
N ARG A 178 11.72 -5.52 5.13
CA ARG A 178 10.96 -6.67 5.61
C ARG A 178 9.46 -6.48 5.36
N ASP A 179 8.94 -5.29 5.67
CA ASP A 179 7.52 -4.98 5.49
C ASP A 179 7.11 -5.01 4.01
N ALA A 180 8.00 -4.61 3.10
CA ALA A 180 7.79 -4.70 1.67
C ALA A 180 8.05 -6.10 1.08
N GLY A 181 8.50 -7.07 1.88
CA GLY A 181 8.92 -8.39 1.43
C GLY A 181 7.85 -9.13 0.62
N VAL A 182 6.58 -9.06 1.03
CA VAL A 182 5.45 -9.70 0.33
C VAL A 182 5.26 -9.11 -1.07
N ILE A 183 5.34 -7.79 -1.20
CA ILE A 183 5.19 -7.09 -2.48
C ILE A 183 6.35 -7.48 -3.41
N ARG A 184 7.57 -7.52 -2.88
CA ARG A 184 8.77 -7.89 -3.64
C ARG A 184 8.73 -9.35 -4.09
N SER A 185 8.25 -10.26 -3.25
CA SER A 185 8.07 -11.67 -3.62
C SER A 185 6.99 -11.86 -4.68
N LEU A 186 5.86 -11.15 -4.59
CA LEU A 186 4.82 -11.18 -5.63
C LEU A 186 5.39 -10.66 -6.96
N ALA A 187 6.15 -9.56 -6.93
CA ALA A 187 6.77 -8.99 -8.13
C ALA A 187 7.82 -9.93 -8.74
N ALA A 188 8.63 -10.58 -7.89
CA ALA A 188 9.60 -11.59 -8.32
C ALA A 188 8.93 -12.83 -8.93
N GLY A 189 7.74 -13.20 -8.44
CA GLY A 189 6.89 -14.23 -9.03
C GLY A 189 6.20 -13.83 -10.33
N GLY A 190 6.44 -12.63 -10.86
CA GLY A 190 5.84 -12.14 -12.10
C GLY A 190 4.37 -11.75 -11.97
N VAL A 191 3.87 -11.54 -10.75
CA VAL A 191 2.48 -11.15 -10.52
C VAL A 191 2.30 -9.67 -10.87
N GLU A 192 1.39 -9.39 -11.81
CA GLU A 192 0.93 -8.04 -12.10
C GLU A 192 0.00 -7.54 -11.00
N MET A 193 0.26 -6.37 -10.43
CA MET A 193 -0.50 -5.84 -9.29
C MET A 193 -0.53 -4.31 -9.26
N PHE A 194 -1.51 -3.75 -8.54
CA PHE A 194 -1.50 -2.36 -8.10
C PHE A 194 -1.01 -2.31 -6.65
N VAL A 195 -0.13 -1.34 -6.34
CA VAL A 195 0.32 -1.07 -4.98
C VAL A 195 -0.08 0.36 -4.62
N ALA A 196 -0.96 0.49 -3.63
CA ALA A 196 -1.36 1.77 -3.07
C ALA A 196 -0.53 2.02 -1.80
N VAL A 197 0.34 3.02 -1.88
CA VAL A 197 1.31 3.36 -0.84
C VAL A 197 0.80 4.57 -0.07
N SER A 198 0.88 4.50 1.26
CA SER A 198 0.64 5.66 2.12
C SER A 198 1.92 6.04 2.86
N LEU A 199 2.18 7.35 2.93
CA LEU A 199 3.32 7.94 3.65
C LEU A 199 2.90 8.69 4.92
N SER A 200 1.58 8.81 5.17
CA SER A 200 1.06 9.67 6.25
C SER A 200 1.48 9.21 7.64
N ARG A 201 1.54 7.89 7.87
CA ARG A 201 1.89 7.31 9.17
C ARG A 201 3.39 7.30 9.43
N GLN A 202 4.19 7.09 8.38
CA GLN A 202 5.64 7.00 8.46
C GLN A 202 6.27 8.38 8.65
N PHE A 203 5.75 9.39 7.97
CA PHE A 203 6.30 10.74 7.98
C PHE A 203 5.46 11.74 8.77
N GLY A 204 4.36 11.31 9.41
CA GLY A 204 3.49 12.22 10.16
C GLY A 204 2.91 13.32 9.26
N LEU A 205 2.46 12.99 8.05
CA LEU A 205 1.94 13.97 7.07
C LEU A 205 0.40 14.02 7.07
N GLY A 206 -0.21 13.85 8.24
CA GLY A 206 -1.67 13.69 8.41
C GLY A 206 -2.34 14.80 9.18
#